data_AF-A0A9D4W024-F1
#
_entry.id   AF-A0A9D4W024-F1
#
_cell.length_a   1.000
_cell.length_b   1.000
_cell.length_c   1.000
_cell.angle_alpha   90.00
_cell.angle_beta   90.00
_cell.angle_gamma   90.00
#
_symmetry.space_group_name_H-M   'P 1'
#
loop_
_entity.id
_entity.type
_entity.pdbx_description
1 polymer ?
#
loop_
_entity_poly.entity_id
_entity_poly.type
_entity_poly.pdbx_seq_one_letter_code
_entity_poly.pdbx_strand_id
1 'polypeptide(L)'
;MLTTTIAWDNALSWSWENAITDLQETLCKISSSIVKFPKQAPPTLILSSHNIPSKVDWDLGVNRALQMIERNDSSLTKVVLARSTRVVPTTNIDPLTWLACLKGEGENAYQFFFQPPNAPAFIGNTKTVPYH
;
A
#
# COMPACT_ATOMS: atom_id res chain seq x y z
N MET A 1 -18.87 -3.58 7.83
CA MET A 1 -18.73 -4.90 7.16
C MET A 1 -17.49 -4.81 6.29
N LEU A 2 -16.44 -5.59 6.56
CA LEU A 2 -15.23 -5.61 5.73
C LEU A 2 -15.51 -6.49 4.51
N THR A 3 -15.72 -5.87 3.35
CA THR A 3 -15.80 -6.60 2.08
C THR A 3 -14.38 -7.01 1.68
N THR A 4 -14.12 -8.31 1.61
CA THR A 4 -12.82 -8.87 1.19
C THR A 4 -13.03 -9.67 -0.09
N THR A 5 -12.29 -9.33 -1.13
CA THR A 5 -12.32 -10.00 -2.44
C THR A 5 -11.07 -10.87 -2.56
N ILE A 6 -11.24 -12.17 -2.77
CA ILE A 6 -10.14 -13.09 -3.01
C ILE A 6 -9.77 -12.98 -4.49
N ALA A 7 -8.58 -12.47 -4.81
CA ALA A 7 -8.04 -12.54 -6.16
C ALA A 7 -7.53 -13.97 -6.41
N TRP A 8 -8.15 -14.67 -7.35
CA TRP A 8 -7.81 -16.04 -7.70
C TRP A 8 -6.65 -16.04 -8.70
N ASP A 9 -5.49 -16.60 -8.32
CA ASP A 9 -4.37 -16.82 -9.23
C ASP A 9 -4.34 -18.30 -9.64
N ASN A 10 -4.66 -18.57 -10.91
CA ASN A 10 -4.63 -19.92 -11.48
C ASN A 10 -3.22 -20.49 -11.64
N ALA A 11 -2.16 -19.69 -11.43
CA ALA A 11 -0.77 -20.15 -11.50
C ALA A 11 -0.30 -20.83 -10.20
N LEU A 12 -1.02 -20.65 -9.10
CA LEU A 12 -0.70 -21.27 -7.81
C LEU A 12 -1.55 -22.53 -7.64
N SER A 13 -0.91 -23.68 -7.44
CA SER A 13 -1.57 -24.94 -7.06
C SER A 13 -2.03 -24.90 -5.60
N TRP A 14 -2.82 -23.89 -5.26
CA TRP A 14 -3.36 -23.64 -3.93
C TRP A 14 -4.80 -24.17 -3.88
N SER A 15 -5.12 -25.05 -2.93
CA SER A 15 -6.49 -25.54 -2.75
C SER A 15 -7.42 -24.44 -2.22
N TRP A 16 -8.69 -24.46 -2.64
CA TRP A 16 -9.73 -23.56 -2.14
C TRP A 16 -9.80 -23.53 -0.60
N GLU A 17 -9.68 -24.70 0.04
CA GLU A 17 -9.72 -24.83 1.50
C GLU A 17 -8.58 -24.04 2.16
N ASN A 18 -7.35 -24.19 1.69
CA ASN A 18 -6.22 -23.49 2.26
C ASN A 18 -6.35 -21.97 2.08
N ALA A 19 -6.89 -21.50 0.94
CA ALA A 19 -7.12 -20.07 0.71
C ALA A 19 -8.18 -19.50 1.67
N ILE A 20 -9.25 -20.26 1.95
CA ILE A 20 -10.29 -19.87 2.89
C ILE A 20 -9.78 -19.92 4.34
N THR A 21 -8.99 -20.92 4.71
CA THR A 21 -8.38 -21.01 6.04
C THR A 21 -7.44 -19.82 6.28
N ASP A 22 -6.55 -19.50 5.35
CA ASP A 22 -5.65 -18.34 5.46
C ASP A 22 -6.43 -17.01 5.53
N LEU A 23 -7.53 -16.89 4.77
CA LEU A 23 -8.41 -15.73 4.85
C LEU A 23 -9.07 -15.61 6.23
N GLN A 24 -9.63 -16.71 6.75
CA GLN A 24 -10.27 -16.75 8.06
C GLN A 24 -9.28 -16.41 9.18
N GLU A 25 -8.07 -16.96 9.13
CA GLU A 25 -7.00 -16.61 10.08
C GLU A 25 -6.66 -15.13 10.02
N THR A 26 -6.55 -14.57 8.81
CA THR A 26 -6.26 -13.15 8.60
C THR A 26 -7.39 -12.27 9.15
N LEU A 27 -8.65 -12.63 8.91
CA LEU A 27 -9.83 -11.95 9.47
C LEU A 27 -9.88 -12.04 10.99
N CYS A 28 -9.58 -13.20 11.57
CA CYS A 28 -9.50 -13.38 13.02
C CYS A 28 -8.41 -12.49 13.62
N LYS A 29 -7.21 -12.46 13.02
CA LYS A 29 -6.11 -11.57 13.43
C LYS A 29 -6.55 -10.11 13.38
N ILE A 30 -7.09 -9.64 12.25
CA ILE A 30 -7.60 -8.27 12.09
C ILE A 30 -8.69 -7.95 13.13
N SER A 31 -9.65 -8.84 13.34
CA SER A 31 -10.77 -8.62 14.27
C SER A 31 -10.29 -8.53 15.72
N SER A 32 -9.32 -9.35 16.11
CA SER A 32 -8.74 -9.35 17.45
C SER A 32 -7.90 -8.10 17.73
N SER A 33 -7.19 -7.59 16.71
CA SER A 33 -6.39 -6.36 16.81
C SER A 33 -7.26 -5.11 16.93
N ILE A 34 -8.45 -5.08 16.32
CA ILE A 34 -9.34 -3.91 16.33
C ILE A 34 -9.87 -3.56 17.73
N VAL A 35 -9.86 -4.47 18.70
CA VAL A 35 -10.58 -4.27 19.98
C VAL A 35 -9.76 -3.52 21.04
N LYS A 36 -8.43 -3.44 20.98
CA LYS A 36 -7.65 -2.72 22.00
C LYS A 36 -6.34 -2.16 21.44
N PHE A 37 -6.41 -1.06 20.69
CA PHE A 37 -5.22 -0.22 20.53
C PHE A 37 -5.19 0.82 21.65
N PRO A 38 -4.20 0.77 22.56
CA PRO A 38 -3.96 1.89 23.45
C PRO A 38 -3.71 3.13 22.61
N LYS A 39 -4.29 4.27 23.00
CA LYS A 39 -4.06 5.60 22.39
C LYS A 39 -2.58 6.06 22.38
N GLN A 40 -1.65 5.22 22.81
CA GLN A 40 -0.24 5.53 22.98
C GLN A 40 0.58 4.32 22.51
N ALA A 41 0.72 4.16 21.20
CA ALA A 41 1.89 3.47 20.69
C ALA A 41 3.12 4.29 21.12
N PRO A 42 4.21 3.67 21.61
CA PRO A 42 5.43 4.40 21.94
C PRO A 42 5.86 5.23 20.72
N PRO A 43 6.34 6.47 20.91
CA PRO A 43 6.75 7.32 19.79
C PRO A 43 7.84 6.61 18.99
N THR A 44 7.45 6.04 17.86
CA THR A 44 8.39 5.42 16.93
C THR A 44 9.16 6.56 16.30
N LEU A 45 10.48 6.59 16.53
CA LEU A 45 11.33 7.61 15.93
C LEU A 45 11.66 7.18 14.50
N ILE A 46 11.68 8.17 13.60
CA ILE A 46 12.14 7.95 12.22
C ILE A 46 13.65 8.13 12.23
N LEU A 47 14.40 7.05 12.00
CA LEU A 47 15.87 7.07 11.90
C LEU A 47 16.31 7.75 10.61
N SER A 48 15.62 7.47 9.50
CA SER A 48 15.86 8.12 8.23
C SER A 48 14.61 8.14 7.37
N SER A 49 14.55 9.15 6.50
CA SER A 49 13.51 9.27 5.47
C SER A 49 14.13 9.90 4.24
N HIS A 50 13.94 9.28 3.09
CA HIS A 50 14.43 9.81 1.82
C HIS A 50 13.45 9.55 0.68
N ASN A 51 13.39 10.51 -0.25
CA ASN A 51 12.58 10.42 -1.44
C ASN A 51 13.37 9.79 -2.58
N ILE A 52 12.73 8.90 -3.33
CA ILE A 52 13.28 8.24 -4.50
C ILE A 52 12.24 8.40 -5.65
N PRO A 53 12.56 9.13 -6.72
CA PRO A 53 13.77 9.95 -6.90
C PRO A 53 13.88 11.12 -5.89
N SER A 54 15.08 11.68 -5.75
CA SER A 54 15.31 12.90 -4.97
C SER A 54 14.51 14.08 -5.55
N LYS A 55 14.40 15.20 -4.84
CA LYS A 55 13.70 16.38 -5.39
C LYS A 55 14.36 16.87 -6.68
N VAL A 56 15.70 16.96 -6.71
CA VAL A 56 16.45 17.43 -7.88
C VAL A 56 16.23 16.50 -9.07
N ASP A 57 16.32 15.19 -8.83
CA ASP A 57 16.12 14.19 -9.89
C ASP A 57 14.67 14.13 -10.37
N TRP A 58 13.71 14.35 -9.45
CA TRP A 58 12.29 14.46 -9.78
C TRP A 58 12.03 15.65 -10.71
N ASP A 59 12.55 16.84 -10.37
CA ASP A 59 12.39 18.05 -11.17
C ASP A 59 13.02 17.86 -12.57
N LEU A 60 14.18 17.23 -12.65
CA LEU A 60 14.80 16.86 -13.92
C LEU A 60 13.92 15.90 -14.73
N GLY A 61 13.36 14.87 -14.09
CA GLY A 61 12.47 13.89 -14.72
C GLY A 61 11.18 14.51 -15.25
N VAL A 62 10.57 15.42 -14.48
CA VAL A 62 9.36 16.15 -14.88
C VAL A 62 9.66 17.06 -16.08
N ASN A 63 10.73 17.86 -16.02
CA ASN A 63 11.09 18.75 -17.13
C ASN A 63 11.40 17.97 -18.41
N ARG A 64 12.08 16.82 -18.29
CA ARG A 64 12.33 15.94 -19.42
C ARG A 64 11.03 15.39 -20.01
N ALA A 65 10.08 14.96 -19.17
CA ALA A 65 8.78 14.48 -19.62
C ALA A 65 7.99 15.57 -20.37
N LEU A 66 7.98 16.80 -19.85
CA LEU A 66 7.33 17.95 -20.51
C LEU A 66 7.96 18.25 -21.87
N GLN A 67 9.30 18.32 -21.93
CA GLN A 67 10.02 18.50 -23.21
C GLN A 67 9.72 17.40 -24.22
N MET A 68 9.50 16.16 -23.77
CA MET A 68 9.12 15.06 -24.66
C MET A 68 7.69 15.21 -25.17
N ILE A 69 6.76 15.70 -24.35
CA ILE A 69 5.37 15.93 -24.77
C ILE A 69 5.27 17.12 -25.74
N GLU A 70 6.03 18.20 -25.50
CA GLU A 70 5.97 19.45 -26.28
C GLU A 70 6.68 19.38 -27.65
N ARG A 71 7.38 18.28 -27.97
CA ARG A 71 8.01 18.12 -29.29
C ARG A 71 6.93 18.01 -30.38
N ASN A 72 7.10 18.78 -31.45
CA ASN A 72 6.13 18.91 -32.57
C ASN A 72 5.70 17.58 -33.21
N ASP A 73 6.50 16.50 -33.09
CA ASP A 73 6.21 15.17 -33.63
C ASP A 73 6.08 14.08 -32.53
N SER A 74 5.80 14.47 -31.29
CA SER A 74 5.71 13.51 -30.19
C SER A 74 4.41 12.72 -30.22
N SER A 75 4.52 11.40 -30.19
CA SER A 75 3.37 10.51 -29.94
C SER A 75 2.97 10.45 -28.45
N LEU A 76 3.77 11.05 -27.56
CA LEU A 76 3.53 11.04 -26.12
C LEU A 76 2.71 12.27 -25.71
N THR A 77 1.43 12.07 -25.39
CA THR A 77 0.51 13.16 -25.01
C THR A 77 0.35 13.33 -23.50
N LYS A 78 0.59 12.27 -22.72
CA LYS A 78 0.50 12.28 -21.25
C LYS A 78 1.38 11.18 -20.66
N VAL A 79 1.97 11.48 -19.51
CA VAL A 79 2.68 10.49 -18.68
C VAL A 79 2.30 10.69 -17.22
N VAL A 80 2.25 9.59 -16.45
CA VAL A 80 2.12 9.62 -15.00
C VAL A 80 3.46 9.22 -14.41
N LEU A 81 4.05 10.12 -13.63
CA LEU A 81 5.28 9.86 -12.89
C LEU A 81 4.94 9.60 -11.42
N ALA A 82 5.72 8.74 -10.77
CA ALA A 82 5.56 8.43 -9.36
C ALA A 82 6.85 8.69 -8.58
N ARG A 83 6.70 9.14 -7.33
CA ARG A 83 7.79 9.31 -6.38
C ARG A 83 7.47 8.51 -5.13
N SER A 84 8.47 7.81 -4.61
CA SER A 84 8.37 7.04 -3.37
C SER A 84 9.11 7.74 -2.24
N THR A 85 8.64 7.56 -1.02
CA THR A 85 9.37 7.94 0.20
C THR A 85 9.67 6.66 0.97
N ARG A 86 10.94 6.42 1.25
CA ARG A 86 11.38 5.30 2.08
C ARG A 86 11.65 5.81 3.48
N VAL A 87 10.95 5.26 4.46
CA VAL A 87 11.05 5.63 5.88
C VAL A 87 11.60 4.43 6.65
N VAL A 88 12.61 4.66 7.48
CA VAL A 88 13.19 3.65 8.37
C VAL A 88 12.85 4.03 9.82
N PRO A 89 11.90 3.33 10.45
CA PRO A 89 11.58 3.53 11.86
C PRO A 89 12.60 2.84 12.79
N THR A 90 12.62 3.25 14.06
CA THR A 90 13.41 2.58 15.11
C THR A 90 12.94 1.17 15.45
N THR A 91 11.66 0.87 15.19
CA THR A 91 11.03 -0.41 15.50
C THR A 91 10.25 -0.89 14.29
N ASN A 92 10.17 -2.21 14.12
CA ASN A 92 9.34 -2.80 13.07
C ASN A 92 7.88 -2.38 13.29
N ILE A 93 7.24 -1.96 12.20
CA ILE A 93 5.83 -1.61 12.20
C ILE A 93 5.05 -2.89 11.98
N ASP A 94 4.15 -3.23 12.91
CA ASP A 94 3.17 -4.29 12.68
C ASP A 94 2.21 -3.87 11.55
N PRO A 95 2.17 -4.60 10.43
CA PRO A 95 1.32 -4.27 9.29
C PRO A 95 -0.18 -4.16 9.64
N LEU A 96 -0.68 -4.99 10.56
CA LEU A 96 -2.10 -4.98 10.94
C LEU A 96 -2.44 -3.76 11.80
N THR A 97 -1.54 -3.38 12.71
CA THR A 97 -1.63 -2.12 13.46
C THR A 97 -1.65 -0.92 12.51
N TRP A 98 -0.80 -0.91 11.49
CA TRP A 98 -0.78 0.17 10.50
C TRP A 98 -2.10 0.27 9.71
N LEU A 99 -2.63 -0.86 9.25
CA LEU A 99 -3.92 -0.92 8.57
C LEU A 99 -5.07 -0.40 9.44
N ALA A 100 -5.06 -0.70 10.74
CA ALA A 100 -6.07 -0.22 11.68
C ALA A 100 -6.06 1.31 11.80
N CYS A 101 -4.88 1.93 11.82
CA CYS A 101 -4.73 3.39 11.84
C CYS A 101 -5.34 4.04 10.57
N LEU A 102 -5.15 3.44 9.40
CA LEU A 102 -5.70 3.95 8.14
C LEU A 102 -7.24 3.96 8.09
N LYS A 103 -7.93 3.15 8.91
CA LYS A 103 -9.40 3.16 9.02
C LYS A 103 -9.95 4.45 9.61
N GLY A 104 -9.18 5.13 10.46
CA GLY A 104 -9.61 6.39 11.06
C GLY A 104 -9.54 7.59 10.11
N GLU A 105 -8.73 7.51 9.05
CA GLU A 105 -8.37 8.67 8.22
C GLU A 105 -9.13 8.77 6.88
N GLY A 106 -9.89 7.74 6.49
CA GLY A 106 -10.52 7.66 5.17
C GLY A 106 -11.96 7.20 5.19
N GLU A 107 -12.90 8.14 5.35
CA GLU A 107 -14.31 7.87 5.07
C GLU A 107 -14.47 7.55 3.57
N ASN A 108 -15.09 6.41 3.24
CA ASN A 108 -15.33 5.90 1.88
C ASN A 108 -14.10 5.49 1.06
N ALA A 109 -13.07 4.93 1.69
CA ALA A 109 -11.92 4.37 0.99
C ALA A 109 -11.85 2.84 1.10
N TYR A 110 -11.45 2.18 0.01
CA TYR A 110 -11.19 0.75 -0.04
C TYR A 110 -9.82 0.46 0.54
N GLN A 111 -9.81 -0.45 1.49
CA GLN A 111 -8.59 -0.88 2.16
C GLN A 111 -8.20 -2.26 1.67
N PHE A 112 -6.92 -2.42 1.39
CA PHE A 112 -6.36 -3.71 1.02
C PHE A 112 -5.11 -3.99 1.84
N PHE A 113 -4.94 -5.28 2.11
CA PHE A 113 -3.81 -5.85 2.82
C PHE A 113 -3.43 -7.13 2.10
N PHE A 114 -2.16 -7.23 1.71
CA PHE A 114 -1.63 -8.41 1.06
C PHE A 114 -0.26 -8.71 1.66
N GLN A 115 -0.09 -9.89 2.25
CA GLN A 115 1.19 -10.32 2.80
C GLN A 115 1.46 -11.77 2.37
N PRO A 116 2.35 -12.00 1.40
CA PRO A 116 2.79 -13.35 1.07
C PRO A 116 3.49 -14.03 2.26
N PRO A 117 3.51 -15.37 2.32
CA PRO A 117 4.27 -16.10 3.32
C PRO A 117 5.73 -15.66 3.35
N ASN A 118 6.24 -15.32 4.54
CA ASN A 118 7.62 -14.87 4.77
C ASN A 118 8.05 -13.62 3.98
N ALA A 119 7.09 -12.78 3.55
CA ALA A 119 7.37 -11.53 2.83
C ALA A 119 6.82 -10.29 3.55
N PRO A 120 7.29 -9.08 3.20
CA PRO A 120 6.72 -7.83 3.69
C PRO A 120 5.25 -7.68 3.24
N ALA A 121 4.46 -7.00 4.08
CA ALA A 121 3.08 -6.67 3.73
C ALA A 121 3.00 -5.47 2.77
N PHE A 122 2.05 -5.53 1.85
CA PHE A 122 1.61 -4.44 1.00
C PHE A 122 0.24 -3.95 1.50
N ILE A 123 0.16 -2.68 1.86
CA ILE A 123 -1.02 -2.07 2.46
C ILE A 123 -1.38 -0.82 1.66
N GLY A 124 -2.67 -0.59 1.44
CA GLY A 124 -3.12 0.68 0.91
C GLY A 124 -4.55 1.00 1.26
N ASN A 125 -4.85 2.28 1.06
CA ASN A 125 -6.15 2.88 1.28
C ASN A 125 -6.46 3.73 0.04
N THR A 126 -7.33 3.24 -0.84
CA THR A 126 -7.63 3.87 -2.13
C THR A 126 -9.09 4.30 -2.21
N LYS A 127 -9.34 5.52 -2.68
CA LYS A 127 -10.69 5.99 -2.99
C LYS A 127 -11.18 5.59 -4.38
N THR A 128 -10.29 5.03 -5.21
CA THR A 128 -10.59 4.64 -6.58
C THR A 128 -10.54 3.12 -6.72
N VAL A 129 -11.58 2.57 -7.34
CA VAL A 129 -11.64 1.17 -7.77
C VAL A 129 -11.52 1.18 -9.30
N PRO A 130 -10.61 0.41 -9.90
CA PRO A 130 -10.40 0.45 -11.35
C PRO A 130 -11.61 -0.09 -12.12
N TYR A 131 -12.30 -1.12 -11.61
CA TYR A 131 -13.52 -1.71 -12.20
C TYR A 131 -14.37 -2.36 -11.09
N HIS A 132 -15.69 -2.47 -11.31
CA HIS A 132 -16.64 -3.20 -10.47
C HIS A 132 -17.14 -4.46 -11.19
#